data_AF-A0A101WM65-F1
#
_entry.id   AF-A0A101WM65-F1
#
_cell.length_a   1.000
_cell.length_b   1.000
_cell.length_c   1.000
_cell.angle_alpha   90.00
_cell.angle_beta   90.00
_cell.angle_gamma   90.00
#
_symmetry.space_group_name_H-M   'P 1'
#
loop_
_entity.id
_entity.type
_entity.pdbx_description
1 polymer ?
#
loop_
_entity_poly.entity_id
_entity_poly.type
_entity_poly.pdbx_seq_one_letter_code
_entity_poly.pdbx_strand_id
1 'polypeptide(L)'
;MKQIVVNIPRGDKKCRSIWILSIALLMILITILLLFAGCSRNDALNKQGIDIAGSTSSIGAVGENTNDFDTQSYKYAFTLTNNEAADITIVSAEPVLSEKFLERVSDGDTTIQVNRVVSQGESIEVTGEIIFDATGLTKEQIVSMEPFIKEVRIVEERTINKSF
;
A
#
# COMPACT_ATOMS: atom_id res chain seq x y z
N MET A 1 -40.24 -65.00 44.83
CA MET A 1 -39.48 -64.06 43.97
C MET A 1 -38.41 -63.38 44.82
N LYS A 2 -37.13 -63.51 44.46
CA LYS A 2 -35.97 -62.93 45.18
C LYS A 2 -35.73 -61.51 44.67
N GLN A 3 -35.71 -60.52 45.55
CA GLN A 3 -35.24 -59.17 45.21
C GLN A 3 -33.72 -59.14 45.19
N ILE A 4 -33.16 -58.71 44.06
CA ILE A 4 -31.72 -58.52 43.86
C ILE A 4 -31.42 -57.06 44.19
N VAL A 5 -30.67 -56.84 45.27
CA VAL A 5 -30.10 -55.54 45.63
C VAL A 5 -28.91 -55.27 44.71
N VAL A 6 -29.04 -54.27 43.84
CA VAL A 6 -27.96 -53.82 42.96
C VAL A 6 -27.16 -52.74 43.69
N ASN A 7 -25.91 -53.07 44.02
CA ASN A 7 -24.94 -52.17 44.64
C ASN A 7 -24.25 -51.33 43.55
N ILE A 8 -24.31 -50.00 43.64
CA ILE A 8 -23.71 -49.07 42.66
C ILE A 8 -22.29 -48.70 43.11
N PRO A 9 -21.24 -48.98 42.32
CA PRO A 9 -19.87 -48.63 42.68
C PRO A 9 -19.62 -47.11 42.53
N ARG A 10 -18.97 -46.52 43.54
CA ARG A 10 -18.49 -45.13 43.54
C ARG A 10 -17.42 -44.94 42.45
N GLY A 11 -17.69 -44.02 41.51
CA GLY A 11 -16.78 -43.69 40.42
C GLY A 11 -15.51 -42.95 40.86
N ASP A 12 -14.38 -43.40 40.30
CA ASP A 12 -13.03 -42.92 40.57
C ASP A 12 -12.74 -41.51 40.03
N LYS A 13 -12.21 -40.65 40.89
CA LYS A 13 -11.96 -39.22 40.64
C LYS A 13 -10.86 -38.93 39.60
N LYS A 14 -10.07 -39.93 39.20
CA LYS A 14 -8.94 -39.76 38.27
C LYS A 14 -9.39 -39.49 36.83
N CYS A 15 -10.56 -39.98 36.43
CA CYS A 15 -11.07 -39.79 35.07
C CYS A 15 -11.45 -38.33 34.83
N ARG A 16 -12.00 -37.61 35.81
CA ARG A 16 -12.46 -36.21 35.63
C ARG A 16 -11.33 -35.21 35.38
N SER A 17 -10.11 -35.48 35.85
CA SER A 17 -8.96 -34.56 35.71
C SER A 17 -8.46 -34.46 34.26
N ILE A 18 -8.42 -35.59 33.54
CA ILE A 18 -7.90 -35.65 32.17
C ILE A 18 -8.85 -34.91 31.21
N TRP A 19 -10.16 -35.02 31.42
CA TRP A 19 -11.15 -34.30 30.61
C TRP A 19 -11.07 -32.78 30.78
N ILE A 20 -10.78 -32.29 31.99
CA ILE A 20 -10.66 -30.85 32.27
C ILE A 20 -9.40 -30.27 31.61
N LEU A 21 -8.27 -31.00 31.65
CA LEU A 21 -7.02 -30.60 31.00
C LEU A 21 -7.17 -30.52 29.47
N SER A 22 -7.86 -31.48 28.85
CA SER A 22 -8.11 -31.47 27.40
C SER A 22 -9.02 -30.31 26.97
N ILE A 23 -10.04 -29.97 27.75
CA ILE A 23 -10.94 -28.83 27.48
C ILE A 23 -10.19 -27.51 27.64
N ALA A 24 -9.36 -27.38 28.67
CA ALA A 24 -8.56 -26.17 28.90
C ALA A 24 -7.56 -25.93 27.75
N LEU A 25 -6.91 -26.98 27.24
CA LEU A 25 -6.00 -26.88 26.09
C LEU A 25 -6.74 -26.45 24.81
N LEU A 26 -7.93 -27.00 24.58
CA LEU A 26 -8.78 -26.63 23.43
C LEU A 26 -9.20 -25.15 23.49
N MET A 27 -9.57 -24.66 24.67
CA MET A 27 -9.96 -23.25 24.87
C MET A 27 -8.79 -22.29 24.61
N ILE A 28 -7.57 -22.64 25.05
CA ILE A 28 -6.36 -21.85 24.78
C ILE A 28 -6.06 -21.80 23.28
N LEU A 29 -6.16 -22.94 22.59
CA LEU A 29 -5.94 -23.00 21.14
C LEU A 29 -6.94 -22.14 20.35
N ILE A 30 -8.23 -22.17 20.73
CA ILE A 30 -9.28 -21.34 20.13
C ILE A 30 -9.03 -19.85 20.37
N THR A 31 -8.55 -19.49 21.57
CA THR A 31 -8.24 -18.09 21.91
C THR A 31 -7.08 -17.55 21.07
N ILE A 32 -6.05 -18.37 20.83
CA ILE A 32 -4.92 -18.01 19.96
C ILE A 32 -5.40 -17.80 18.51
N LEU A 33 -6.28 -18.67 17.99
CA LEU A 33 -6.85 -18.55 16.64
C LEU A 33 -7.65 -17.26 16.44
N LEU A 34 -8.39 -16.81 17.47
CA LEU A 34 -9.15 -15.55 17.40
C LEU A 34 -8.27 -14.30 17.41
N LEU A 35 -7.07 -14.35 18.01
CA LEU A 35 -6.13 -13.23 18.00
C LEU A 35 -5.47 -13.01 16.63
N PHE A 36 -5.46 -14.02 15.75
CA PHE A 36 -4.94 -13.90 14.38
C PHE A 36 -6.01 -13.55 13.33
N ALA A 37 -7.27 -13.37 13.73
CA ALA A 37 -8.29 -12.77 12.86
C ALA A 37 -8.06 -11.26 12.78
N GLY A 38 -6.92 -10.87 12.18
CA GLY A 38 -6.65 -9.49 11.82
C GLY A 38 -7.71 -9.04 10.82
N CYS A 39 -8.58 -8.12 11.25
CA CYS A 39 -9.47 -7.41 10.36
C CYS A 39 -8.61 -6.56 9.41
N SER A 40 -8.35 -7.06 8.21
CA SER A 40 -7.95 -6.22 7.08
C SER A 40 -9.11 -5.29 6.78
N ARG A 41 -9.04 -4.04 7.26
CA ARG A 41 -9.93 -2.98 6.79
C ARG A 41 -9.56 -2.69 5.35
N ASN A 42 -10.27 -3.32 4.42
CA ASN A 42 -10.38 -2.80 3.07
C ASN A 42 -11.34 -1.62 3.19
N ASP A 43 -10.81 -0.42 3.46
CA ASP A 43 -11.57 0.81 3.30
C ASP A 43 -11.84 0.98 1.79
N ALA A 44 -12.82 0.24 1.28
CA ALA A 44 -13.41 0.44 -0.03
C ALA A 44 -14.26 1.71 0.04
N LEU A 45 -13.61 2.85 0.27
CA LEU A 45 -14.14 4.13 -0.13
C LEU A 45 -14.39 4.00 -1.63
N ASN A 46 -15.64 4.20 -2.04
CA ASN A 46 -15.99 4.34 -3.44
C ASN A 46 -15.28 5.60 -3.95
N LYS A 47 -14.04 5.46 -4.41
CA LYS A 47 -13.20 6.57 -4.85
C LYS A 47 -13.73 7.04 -6.19
N GLN A 48 -14.61 8.05 -6.19
CA GLN A 48 -14.90 8.82 -7.40
C GLN A 48 -13.67 9.65 -7.77
N GLY A 49 -13.38 9.72 -9.07
CA GLY A 49 -12.25 10.46 -9.65
C GLY A 49 -11.12 9.55 -10.14
N ILE A 50 -9.97 10.18 -10.40
CA ILE A 50 -8.72 9.47 -10.65
C ILE A 50 -8.14 8.96 -9.33
N ASP A 51 -7.85 7.67 -9.28
CA ASP A 51 -7.13 7.05 -8.15
C ASP A 51 -5.70 6.65 -8.56
N ILE A 52 -4.80 6.65 -7.58
CA ILE A 52 -3.46 6.08 -7.74
C ILE A 52 -3.52 4.63 -7.27
N ALA A 53 -3.72 3.70 -8.20
CA ALA A 53 -3.85 2.28 -7.90
C ALA A 53 -2.53 1.64 -7.46
N GLY A 54 -1.39 2.25 -7.81
CA GLY A 54 -0.06 1.77 -7.44
C GLY A 54 1.02 2.79 -7.77
N SER A 55 2.17 2.62 -7.12
CA SER A 55 3.37 3.40 -7.38
C SER A 55 4.61 2.53 -7.27
N THR A 56 5.58 2.74 -8.14
CA THR A 56 6.93 2.15 -8.02
C THR A 56 7.99 3.23 -8.10
N SER A 57 9.14 2.99 -7.49
CA SER A 57 10.26 3.92 -7.50
C SER A 57 11.61 3.21 -7.41
N SER A 58 12.65 3.85 -7.92
CA SER A 58 14.02 3.37 -7.84
C SER A 58 15.02 4.53 -7.81
N ILE A 59 16.19 4.28 -7.23
CA ILE A 59 17.32 5.23 -7.21
C ILE A 59 18.52 4.58 -7.89
N GLY A 60 19.21 5.33 -8.75
CA GLY A 60 20.42 4.88 -9.44
C GLY A 60 21.39 6.01 -9.75
N ALA A 61 22.63 5.67 -10.04
CA ALA A 61 23.64 6.64 -10.49
C ALA A 61 23.30 7.18 -11.89
N VAL A 62 23.66 8.43 -12.16
CA VAL A 62 23.54 9.06 -13.48
C VAL A 62 24.86 8.91 -14.23
N GLY A 63 24.80 8.38 -15.45
CA GLY A 63 25.98 8.22 -16.33
C GLY A 63 26.60 6.82 -16.31
N GLU A 64 27.56 6.59 -17.20
CA GLU A 64 28.23 5.29 -17.38
C GLU A 64 29.35 5.03 -16.37
N ASN A 65 29.84 6.08 -15.70
CA ASN A 65 30.89 5.94 -14.71
C ASN A 65 30.31 5.50 -13.36
N THR A 66 30.43 4.22 -13.06
CA THR A 66 29.92 3.59 -11.83
C THR A 66 30.57 4.06 -10.54
N ASN A 67 31.53 4.98 -10.59
CA ASN A 67 32.20 5.56 -9.43
C ASN A 67 31.73 6.98 -9.10
N ASP A 68 30.90 7.58 -9.95
CA ASP A 68 30.28 8.87 -9.68
C ASP A 68 28.91 8.64 -9.02
N PHE A 69 28.86 8.85 -7.71
CA PHE A 69 27.64 8.74 -6.90
C PHE A 69 27.11 10.11 -6.46
N ASP A 70 27.76 11.19 -6.92
CA ASP A 70 27.43 12.56 -6.56
C ASP A 70 26.12 12.98 -7.23
N THR A 71 25.86 12.50 -8.45
CA THR A 71 24.59 12.71 -9.14
C THR A 71 23.79 11.43 -9.21
N GLN A 72 22.56 11.46 -8.68
CA GLN A 72 21.65 10.31 -8.70
C GLN A 72 20.31 10.66 -9.34
N SER A 73 19.68 9.62 -9.87
CA SER A 73 18.38 9.65 -10.51
C SER A 73 17.39 8.90 -9.63
N TYR A 74 16.28 9.57 -9.30
CA TYR A 74 15.10 8.98 -8.71
C TYR A 74 14.06 8.80 -9.81
N LYS A 75 13.80 7.55 -10.20
CA LYS A 75 12.79 7.18 -11.21
C LYS A 75 11.53 6.70 -10.51
N TYR A 76 10.38 7.12 -10.99
CA TYR A 76 9.09 6.72 -10.44
C TYR A 76 8.08 6.42 -11.54
N ALA A 77 7.08 5.61 -11.18
CA ALA A 77 5.91 5.32 -11.99
C ALA A 77 4.66 5.32 -11.11
N PHE A 78 3.59 5.96 -11.58
CA PHE A 78 2.26 5.96 -10.98
C PHE A 78 1.27 5.27 -11.91
N THR A 79 0.45 4.38 -11.36
CA THR A 79 -0.71 3.84 -12.09
C THR A 79 -1.93 4.66 -11.73
N LEU A 80 -2.43 5.45 -12.69
CA LEU A 80 -3.63 6.27 -12.55
C LEU A 80 -4.82 5.51 -13.11
N THR A 81 -5.87 5.31 -12.30
CA THR A 81 -7.09 4.60 -12.69
C THR A 81 -8.27 5.55 -12.70
N ASN A 82 -9.03 5.55 -13.80
CA ASN A 82 -10.28 6.30 -13.88
C ASN A 82 -11.43 5.48 -13.26
N ASN A 83 -11.91 5.90 -12.09
CA ASN A 83 -13.07 5.27 -11.43
C ASN A 83 -14.39 6.00 -11.69
N GLU A 84 -14.40 6.99 -12.58
CA GLU A 84 -15.59 7.77 -12.92
C GLU A 84 -16.45 7.03 -13.94
N ALA A 85 -17.73 7.39 -13.97
CA ALA A 85 -18.69 6.78 -14.91
C ALA A 85 -18.51 7.25 -16.36
N ALA A 86 -17.57 8.15 -16.62
CA ALA A 86 -17.32 8.77 -17.91
C ALA A 86 -15.82 8.89 -18.17
N ASP A 87 -15.47 9.07 -19.44
CA ASP A 87 -14.09 9.29 -19.87
C ASP A 87 -13.56 10.62 -19.32
N ILE A 88 -12.29 10.62 -18.91
CA ILE A 88 -11.60 11.79 -18.37
C ILE A 88 -10.33 12.02 -19.18
N THR A 89 -10.02 13.28 -19.47
CA THR A 89 -8.71 13.63 -20.04
C THR A 89 -7.76 13.99 -18.91
N ILE A 90 -6.71 13.19 -18.72
CA ILE A 90 -5.61 13.54 -17.82
C ILE A 90 -4.65 14.44 -18.60
N VAL A 91 -4.56 15.71 -18.20
CA VAL A 91 -3.73 16.73 -18.84
C VAL A 91 -2.30 16.60 -18.36
N SER A 92 -2.09 16.61 -17.04
CA SER A 92 -0.77 16.50 -16.44
C SER A 92 -0.80 15.84 -15.07
N ALA A 93 0.35 15.33 -14.65
CA ALA A 93 0.61 14.84 -13.30
C ALA A 93 1.92 15.45 -12.78
N GLU A 94 1.90 15.97 -11.55
CA GLU A 94 3.03 16.64 -10.93
C GLU A 94 3.27 16.00 -9.55
N PRO A 95 4.43 15.35 -9.32
CA PRO A 95 4.78 14.90 -7.99
C PRO A 95 5.18 16.09 -7.11
N VAL A 96 4.59 16.17 -5.93
CA VAL A 96 4.96 17.13 -4.90
C VAL A 96 6.04 16.50 -4.03
N LEU A 97 7.26 17.01 -4.12
CA LEU A 97 8.41 16.46 -3.43
C LEU A 97 8.43 16.84 -1.95
N SER A 98 9.07 16.01 -1.12
CA SER A 98 9.35 16.39 0.26
C SER A 98 10.40 17.50 0.32
N GLU A 99 10.31 18.37 1.33
CA GLU A 99 11.24 19.51 1.48
C GLU A 99 12.71 19.07 1.49
N LYS A 100 13.02 18.00 2.25
CA LYS A 100 14.37 17.44 2.31
C LYS A 100 14.90 16.97 0.96
N PHE A 101 14.03 16.38 0.14
CA PHE A 101 14.42 15.90 -1.18
C PHE A 101 14.53 17.06 -2.17
N LEU A 102 13.56 17.97 -2.15
CA LEU A 102 13.51 19.16 -3.01
C LEU A 102 14.77 20.03 -2.89
N GLU A 103 15.33 20.19 -1.69
CA GLU A 103 16.58 20.92 -1.46
C GLU A 103 17.80 20.38 -2.24
N ARG A 104 17.72 19.13 -2.72
CA ARG A 104 18.78 18.47 -3.47
C ARG A 104 18.47 18.31 -4.95
N VAL A 105 17.24 18.59 -5.37
CA VAL A 105 16.83 18.36 -6.76
C VAL A 105 17.50 19.40 -7.67
N SER A 106 18.07 18.89 -8.76
CA SER A 106 18.73 19.70 -9.79
C SER A 106 17.75 20.21 -10.85
N ASP A 107 16.64 19.48 -11.06
CA ASP A 107 15.62 19.79 -12.07
C ASP A 107 14.47 20.64 -11.50
N GLY A 108 14.19 21.77 -12.14
CA GLY A 108 13.20 22.74 -11.64
C GLY A 108 11.74 22.46 -12.01
N ASP A 109 11.47 21.59 -12.99
CA ASP A 109 10.11 21.24 -13.42
C ASP A 109 9.89 19.73 -13.31
N THR A 110 8.94 19.34 -12.47
CA THR A 110 8.54 17.94 -12.25
C THR A 110 7.21 17.61 -12.94
N THR A 111 6.62 18.55 -13.68
CA THR A 111 5.31 18.37 -14.32
C THR A 111 5.41 17.46 -15.53
N ILE A 112 4.70 16.34 -15.48
CA ILE A 112 4.59 15.40 -16.60
C ILE A 112 3.34 15.73 -17.42
N GLN A 113 3.55 16.04 -18.70
CA GLN A 113 2.47 16.22 -19.66
C GLN A 113 1.97 14.84 -20.13
N VAL A 114 0.70 14.55 -19.84
CA VAL A 114 0.07 13.26 -20.16
C VAL A 114 -0.81 13.38 -21.39
N ASN A 115 -1.76 14.32 -21.39
CA ASN A 115 -2.69 14.62 -22.49
C ASN A 115 -3.36 13.37 -23.09
N ARG A 116 -3.93 12.52 -22.23
CA ARG A 116 -4.57 11.25 -22.62
C ARG A 116 -5.99 11.17 -22.10
N VAL A 117 -6.89 10.71 -22.96
CA VAL A 117 -8.23 10.25 -22.54
C VAL A 117 -8.08 8.89 -21.89
N VAL A 118 -8.67 8.71 -20.71
CA VAL A 118 -8.71 7.47 -19.96
C VAL A 118 -10.18 7.07 -19.79
N SER A 119 -10.54 5.93 -20.33
CA SER A 119 -11.92 5.43 -20.32
C SER A 119 -12.35 4.99 -18.91
N GLN A 120 -13.64 4.84 -18.67
CA GLN A 120 -14.14 4.29 -17.40
C GLN A 120 -13.46 2.94 -17.06
N GLY A 121 -12.87 2.85 -15.88
CA GLY A 121 -12.18 1.66 -15.37
C GLY A 121 -10.80 1.39 -15.98
N GLU A 122 -10.37 2.21 -16.95
CA GLU A 122 -9.05 2.11 -17.55
C GLU A 122 -7.98 2.65 -16.61
N SER A 123 -6.76 2.14 -16.76
CA SER A 123 -5.58 2.62 -16.05
C SER A 123 -4.46 2.98 -17.00
N ILE A 124 -3.71 4.03 -16.69
CA ILE A 124 -2.51 4.43 -17.40
C ILE A 124 -1.33 4.49 -16.46
N GLU A 125 -0.13 4.23 -16.99
CA GLU A 125 1.12 4.43 -16.26
C GLU A 125 1.72 5.79 -16.63
N VAL A 126 2.07 6.57 -15.61
CA VAL A 126 2.75 7.85 -15.74
C VAL A 126 4.12 7.74 -15.08
N THR A 127 5.18 7.93 -15.86
CA THR A 127 6.56 7.76 -15.41
C THR A 127 7.31 9.08 -15.41
N GLY A 128 8.28 9.21 -14.51
CA GLY A 128 9.16 10.36 -14.46
C GLY A 128 10.50 10.05 -13.82
N GLU A 129 11.41 11.01 -13.94
CA GLU A 129 12.78 10.95 -13.46
C GLU A 129 13.12 12.31 -12.83
N ILE A 130 13.77 12.27 -11.67
CA ILE A 130 14.24 13.45 -10.95
C ILE A 130 15.73 13.27 -10.70
N ILE A 131 16.54 14.20 -11.20
CA ILE A 131 17.98 14.22 -10.91
C ILE A 131 18.23 15.04 -9.65
N PHE A 132 19.06 14.53 -8.75
CA PHE A 132 19.40 15.20 -7.49
C PHE A 132 20.87 15.04 -7.09
N ASP A 133 21.34 15.99 -6.30
CA ASP A 133 22.69 16.03 -5.72
C ASP A 133 22.77 15.18 -4.44
N ALA A 134 23.49 14.07 -4.57
CA ALA A 134 23.80 13.13 -3.51
C ALA A 134 25.22 13.30 -2.94
N THR A 135 25.96 14.35 -3.33
CA THR A 135 27.30 14.61 -2.82
C THR A 135 27.32 14.66 -1.30
N GLY A 136 28.24 13.89 -0.73
CA GLY A 136 28.43 13.80 0.72
C GLY A 136 27.33 13.06 1.48
N LEU A 137 26.37 12.43 0.80
CA LEU A 137 25.37 11.57 1.43
C LEU A 137 25.79 10.10 1.42
N THR A 138 25.55 9.41 2.54
CA THR A 138 25.54 7.94 2.56
C THR A 138 24.20 7.40 2.06
N LYS A 139 24.15 6.10 1.74
CA LYS A 139 22.90 5.44 1.32
C LYS A 139 21.81 5.53 2.40
N GLU A 140 22.18 5.40 3.67
CA GLU A 140 21.27 5.51 4.81
C GLU A 140 20.69 6.91 4.93
N GLN A 141 21.50 7.94 4.66
CA GLN A 141 21.03 9.33 4.64
C GLN A 141 20.05 9.57 3.48
N ILE A 142 20.31 9.00 2.30
CA ILE A 142 19.39 9.08 1.16
C ILE A 142 18.04 8.45 1.49
N VAL A 143 18.05 7.22 2.03
CA VAL A 143 16.82 6.52 2.44
C VAL A 143 16.08 7.29 3.54
N SER A 144 16.78 7.98 4.43
CA SER A 144 16.15 8.79 5.49
C SER A 144 15.39 10.03 4.99
N MET A 145 15.51 10.37 3.70
CA MET A 145 14.74 11.42 3.04
C MET A 145 13.34 10.96 2.62
N GLU A 146 13.04 9.66 2.70
CA GLU A 146 11.71 9.13 2.44
C GLU A 146 10.63 9.76 3.35
N PRO A 147 9.42 10.02 2.84
CA PRO A 147 9.01 9.81 1.44
C PRO A 147 9.59 10.89 0.50
N PHE A 148 10.09 10.48 -0.67
CA PHE A 148 10.62 11.41 -1.67
C PHE A 148 9.51 12.24 -2.34
N ILE A 149 8.38 11.58 -2.62
CA ILE A 149 7.15 12.19 -3.15
C ILE A 149 6.10 12.13 -2.04
N LYS A 150 5.60 13.29 -1.62
CA LYS A 150 4.55 13.41 -0.60
C LYS A 150 3.16 13.20 -1.20
N GLU A 151 2.92 13.81 -2.35
CA GLU A 151 1.61 13.87 -3.00
C GLU A 151 1.79 13.87 -4.52
N VAL A 152 0.73 13.58 -5.26
CA VAL A 152 0.69 13.76 -6.71
C VAL A 152 -0.48 14.65 -7.05
N ARG A 153 -0.21 15.78 -7.71
CA ARG A 153 -1.23 16.68 -8.24
C ARG A 153 -1.58 16.25 -9.65
N ILE A 154 -2.87 16.08 -9.91
CA ILE A 154 -3.37 15.67 -11.22
C ILE A 154 -4.24 16.80 -11.75
N VAL A 155 -3.96 17.23 -12.98
CA VAL A 155 -4.82 18.15 -13.72
C VAL A 155 -5.61 17.33 -14.73
N GLU A 156 -6.93 17.45 -14.66
CA GLU A 156 -7.86 16.74 -15.54
C GLU A 156 -8.84 17.70 -16.20
N GLU A 157 -9.34 17.30 -17.37
CA GLU A 157 -10.40 17.99 -18.10
C GLU A 157 -11.58 17.04 -18.31
N ARG A 158 -12.80 17.57 -18.13
CA ARG A 158 -14.06 16.84 -18.29
C ARG A 158 -14.98 17.57 -19.27
N THR A 159 -15.60 16.80 -20.17
CA THR A 159 -16.68 17.30 -21.03
C THR A 159 -18.04 16.97 -20.39
N ILE A 160 -18.83 17.99 -20.09
CA ILE A 160 -20.18 17.81 -19.51
C ILE A 160 -21.22 18.01 -20.61
N ASN A 161 -21.85 16.92 -21.04
CA ASN A 161 -22.99 16.99 -21.95
C ASN A 161 -24.23 17.46 -21.20
N LYS A 162 -24.73 18.65 -21.53
CA LYS A 162 -25.98 19.18 -20.98
C LYS A 162 -27.16 18.77 -21.87
N SER A 163 -28.04 17.90 -21.38
CA SER A 163 -29.34 17.68 -22.01
C SER A 163 -30.26 18.86 -21.69
N PHE A 164 -30.72 19.55 -22.72
CA PHE A 164 -31.82 20.52 -22.64
C PHE A 164 -33.16 19.81 -22.73
#